data_AF-A0A4Q7LAM4-F1
#
_entry.id   AF-A0A4Q7LAM4-F1
#
_cell.length_a   1.000
_cell.length_b   1.000
_cell.length_c   1.000
_cell.angle_alpha   90.00
_cell.angle_beta   90.00
_cell.angle_gamma   90.00
#
_symmetry.space_group_name_H-M   'P 1'
#
loop_
_entity.id
_entity.type
_entity.pdbx_description
1 polymer ?
#
loop_
_entity_poly.entity_id
_entity_poly.type
_entity_poly.pdbx_seq_one_letter_code
_entity_poly.pdbx_strand_id
1 'polypeptide(L)'
;MIDVFFCTNRINHAIALDGAMAGVRRPALILHEPWRFGTERRRQVRYLRIGIWSLRLVQLLVLLGWVDTLCVPHHRFNRRVLWCLERARQVAYLDDGLDTHRPVPNNFDLERISGRPTYFTFDEFQRLPAWLDRFVIQRGVALKALADLPPTLPLLPLVGIRHVFVESPGLAPARWIRDLRLVPEEVLVVRHPVVAKRSAIPDGCRVVEGQHHNLEASLMSPSTGIDVYFGETLALVFAAYVGLPREVRVWAQLRPPARDRLPGLCWDHASPWGDDLLMLSNDPPAATTTG
;
A
#
# COMPACT_ATOMS: atom_id res chain seq x y z
N MET A 1 -1.08 -0.74 -30.38
CA MET A 1 -0.15 -0.92 -29.26
C MET A 1 -0.94 -0.84 -27.96
N ILE A 2 -0.51 -1.54 -26.92
CA ILE A 2 -1.22 -1.65 -25.64
C ILE A 2 -0.29 -1.31 -24.47
N ASP A 3 -0.85 -0.80 -23.38
CA ASP A 3 -0.14 -0.68 -22.11
C ASP A 3 -0.40 -1.94 -21.26
N VAL A 4 0.63 -2.47 -20.60
CA VAL A 4 0.53 -3.68 -19.78
C VAL A 4 0.92 -3.34 -18.34
N PHE A 5 0.03 -3.61 -17.39
CA PHE A 5 0.23 -3.31 -15.98
C PHE A 5 0.26 -4.59 -15.15
N PHE A 6 1.27 -4.74 -14.30
CA PHE A 6 1.31 -5.76 -13.27
C PHE A 6 0.85 -5.16 -11.94
N CYS A 7 -0.29 -5.63 -11.43
CA CYS A 7 -0.88 -5.12 -10.20
C CYS A 7 -0.97 -6.25 -9.16
N THR A 8 -0.06 -6.25 -8.19
CA THR A 8 0.05 -7.29 -7.15
C THR A 8 -0.65 -6.91 -5.85
N ASN A 9 -1.18 -5.70 -5.74
CA ASN A 9 -2.03 -5.26 -4.64
C ASN A 9 -2.92 -4.09 -5.09
N ARG A 10 -3.77 -3.62 -4.18
CA ARG A 10 -4.72 -2.52 -4.41
C ARG A 10 -4.01 -1.19 -4.72
N ILE A 11 -2.82 -0.98 -4.19
CA ILE A 11 -2.01 0.23 -4.35
C ILE A 11 -1.60 0.38 -5.81
N ASN A 12 -0.94 -0.66 -6.36
CA ASN A 12 -0.53 -0.64 -7.76
C ASN A 12 -1.74 -0.51 -8.70
N HIS A 13 -2.87 -1.14 -8.34
CA HIS A 13 -4.10 -1.07 -9.13
C HIS A 13 -4.69 0.34 -9.19
N ALA A 14 -4.79 1.03 -8.04
CA ALA A 14 -5.23 2.42 -7.98
C ALA A 14 -4.32 3.32 -8.83
N ILE A 15 -3.00 3.19 -8.66
CA ILE A 15 -2.02 3.98 -9.40
C ILE A 15 -2.09 3.71 -10.90
N ALA A 16 -2.25 2.44 -11.30
CA ALA A 16 -2.39 2.08 -12.70
C ALA A 16 -3.64 2.73 -13.33
N LEU A 17 -4.80 2.59 -12.67
CA LEU A 17 -6.07 3.05 -13.21
C LEU A 17 -6.27 4.56 -13.15
N ASP A 18 -5.96 5.16 -12.01
CA ASP A 18 -6.32 6.55 -11.72
C ASP A 18 -5.15 7.50 -11.91
N GLY A 19 -3.92 6.98 -12.01
CA GLY A 19 -2.72 7.77 -12.29
C GLY A 19 -2.24 7.54 -13.72
N ALA A 20 -1.62 6.38 -13.95
CA ALA A 20 -0.94 6.09 -15.21
C ALA A 20 -1.90 6.06 -16.42
N MET A 21 -3.15 5.64 -16.21
CA MET A 21 -4.17 5.61 -17.26
C MET A 21 -5.06 6.86 -17.31
N ALA A 22 -4.89 7.84 -16.41
CA ALA A 22 -5.69 9.05 -16.41
C ALA A 22 -5.53 9.81 -17.72
N GLY A 23 -6.64 10.01 -18.44
CA GLY A 23 -6.63 10.67 -19.76
C GLY A 23 -6.04 9.85 -20.91
N VAL A 24 -5.51 8.64 -20.64
CA VAL A 24 -4.94 7.76 -21.67
C VAL A 24 -6.05 6.93 -22.32
N ARG A 25 -6.23 7.07 -23.63
CA ARG A 25 -7.26 6.34 -24.42
C ARG A 25 -6.78 5.00 -24.98
N ARG A 26 -5.50 4.66 -24.81
CA ARG A 26 -4.95 3.39 -25.33
C ARG A 26 -5.56 2.18 -24.61
N PRO A 27 -5.72 1.04 -25.29
CA PRO A 27 -6.09 -0.20 -24.63
C PRO A 27 -5.04 -0.62 -23.61
N ALA A 28 -5.50 -1.14 -22.47
CA ALA A 28 -4.65 -1.62 -21.40
C ALA A 28 -4.97 -3.06 -21.00
N LEU A 29 -3.93 -3.78 -20.60
CA LEU A 29 -4.02 -5.12 -20.05
C LEU A 29 -3.50 -5.09 -18.61
N ILE A 30 -4.39 -5.30 -17.64
CA ILE A 30 -4.03 -5.42 -16.22
C ILE A 30 -3.89 -6.89 -15.86
N LEU A 31 -2.68 -7.28 -15.48
CA LEU A 31 -2.40 -8.57 -14.88
C LEU A 31 -2.50 -8.45 -13.37
N HIS A 32 -3.40 -9.20 -12.74
CA HIS A 32 -3.65 -9.11 -11.29
C HIS A 32 -3.83 -10.45 -10.58
N GLU A 33 -3.81 -10.42 -9.26
CA GLU A 33 -4.20 -11.53 -8.38
C GLU A 33 -5.66 -11.33 -7.92
N PRO A 34 -6.64 -12.10 -8.45
CA PRO A 34 -8.06 -11.81 -8.24
C PRO A 34 -8.56 -11.84 -6.79
N TRP A 35 -7.82 -12.48 -5.89
CA TRP A 35 -8.15 -12.54 -4.46
C TRP A 35 -7.70 -11.31 -3.66
N ARG A 36 -6.94 -10.38 -4.27
CA ARG A 36 -6.41 -9.20 -3.57
C ARG A 36 -7.24 -7.93 -3.76
N PHE A 37 -7.95 -7.82 -4.88
CA PHE A 37 -8.82 -6.68 -5.19
C PHE A 37 -9.78 -7.03 -6.33
N GLY A 38 -10.91 -6.32 -6.38
CA GLY A 38 -11.94 -6.45 -7.42
C GLY A 38 -11.52 -5.86 -8.77
N THR A 39 -12.33 -6.08 -9.80
CA THR A 39 -12.08 -5.51 -11.14
C THR A 39 -13.10 -4.43 -11.46
N GLU A 40 -12.67 -3.38 -12.15
CA GLU A 40 -13.55 -2.31 -12.61
C GLU A 40 -13.87 -2.46 -14.09
N ARG A 41 -15.11 -2.21 -14.48
CA ARG A 41 -15.47 -2.23 -15.90
C ARG A 41 -15.08 -0.90 -16.55
N ARG A 42 -13.88 -0.84 -17.14
CA ARG A 42 -13.47 0.25 -18.05
C ARG A 42 -13.34 -0.26 -19.48
N ARG A 43 -13.92 0.46 -20.45
CA ARG A 43 -14.01 0.00 -21.86
C ARG A 43 -12.66 -0.36 -22.47
N GLN A 44 -11.60 0.38 -22.15
CA GLN A 44 -10.26 0.14 -22.66
C GLN A 44 -9.41 -0.83 -21.83
N VAL A 45 -9.89 -1.31 -20.68
CA VAL A 45 -9.12 -2.17 -19.77
C VAL A 45 -9.59 -3.61 -19.88
N ARG A 46 -8.63 -4.52 -20.06
CA ARG A 46 -8.85 -5.97 -19.95
C ARG A 46 -8.07 -6.49 -18.76
N TYR A 47 -8.70 -7.36 -17.98
CA TYR A 47 -8.11 -7.99 -16.81
C TYR A 47 -7.73 -9.43 -17.13
N LEU A 48 -6.52 -9.82 -16.74
CA LEU A 48 -6.07 -11.20 -16.75
C LEU A 48 -5.52 -11.57 -15.38
N ARG A 49 -5.83 -12.78 -14.92
CA ARG A 49 -5.16 -13.34 -13.74
C ARG A 49 -3.67 -13.55 -14.03
N ILE A 50 -2.79 -13.18 -13.09
CA ILE A 50 -1.38 -13.55 -13.14
C ILE A 50 -1.26 -15.08 -13.09
N GLY A 51 -0.72 -15.65 -14.16
CA GLY A 51 -0.55 -17.09 -14.33
C GLY A 51 0.35 -17.40 -15.51
N ILE A 52 0.72 -18.66 -15.70
CA ILE A 52 1.71 -19.04 -16.73
C ILE A 52 1.29 -18.60 -18.15
N TRP A 53 0.01 -18.72 -18.47
CA TRP A 53 -0.50 -18.41 -19.81
C TRP A 53 -0.59 -16.90 -20.08
N SER A 54 -1.04 -16.11 -19.10
CA SER A 54 -1.05 -14.64 -19.22
C SER A 54 0.36 -14.08 -19.29
N LEU A 55 1.31 -14.65 -18.54
CA LEU A 55 2.73 -14.30 -18.64
C LEU A 55 3.31 -14.62 -20.02
N ARG A 56 3.03 -15.81 -20.58
CA ARG A 56 3.46 -16.17 -21.94
C ARG A 56 2.86 -15.24 -23.00
N LEU A 57 1.59 -14.86 -22.84
CA LEU A 57 0.94 -13.89 -23.72
C LEU A 57 1.67 -12.54 -23.67
N VAL A 58 1.97 -12.01 -22.47
CA VAL A 58 2.74 -10.76 -22.34
C VAL A 58 4.11 -10.88 -22.98
N GLN A 59 4.83 -11.99 -22.77
CA GLN A 59 6.13 -12.24 -23.42
C GLN A 59 6.03 -12.16 -24.95
N LEU A 60 5.00 -12.81 -25.53
CA LEU A 60 4.75 -12.75 -26.97
C LEU A 60 4.45 -11.32 -27.43
N LEU A 61 3.60 -10.58 -26.71
CA LEU A 61 3.25 -9.20 -27.05
C LEU A 61 4.45 -8.25 -26.98
N VAL A 62 5.37 -8.46 -26.03
CA VAL A 62 6.64 -7.73 -25.95
C VAL A 62 7.54 -8.07 -27.14
N LEU A 63 7.68 -9.35 -27.51
CA LEU A 63 8.48 -9.78 -28.68
C LEU A 63 7.98 -9.18 -29.99
N LEU A 64 6.66 -9.11 -30.15
CA LEU A 64 6.02 -8.52 -31.33
C LEU A 64 6.09 -6.97 -31.33
N GLY A 65 6.59 -6.35 -30.25
CA GLY A 65 6.63 -4.89 -30.10
C GLY A 65 5.25 -4.26 -30.00
N TRP A 66 4.24 -5.01 -29.55
CA TRP A 66 2.86 -4.53 -29.39
C TRP A 66 2.61 -3.87 -28.03
N VAL A 67 3.46 -4.15 -27.05
CA VAL A 67 3.47 -3.44 -25.76
C VAL A 67 4.17 -2.09 -25.94
N ASP A 68 3.41 -1.02 -25.71
CA ASP A 68 3.91 0.35 -25.70
C ASP A 68 4.70 0.61 -24.41
N THR A 69 4.01 0.49 -23.27
CA THR A 69 4.59 0.61 -21.93
C THR A 69 4.34 -0.64 -21.11
N LEU A 70 5.39 -1.13 -20.45
CA LEU A 70 5.31 -2.18 -19.43
C LEU A 70 5.41 -1.56 -18.03
N CYS A 71 4.31 -1.54 -17.30
CA CYS A 71 4.21 -1.00 -15.95
C CYS A 71 4.33 -2.12 -14.92
N VAL A 72 5.33 -2.07 -14.04
CA VAL A 72 5.56 -3.06 -12.98
C VAL A 72 5.75 -2.37 -11.63
N PRO A 73 5.43 -3.00 -10.50
CA PRO A 73 5.60 -2.32 -9.22
C PRO A 73 7.05 -2.35 -8.72
N HIS A 74 7.83 -3.38 -9.09
CA HIS A 74 9.23 -3.51 -8.67
C HIS A 74 9.99 -4.63 -9.42
N HIS A 75 11.25 -4.91 -9.08
CA HIS A 75 12.08 -5.94 -9.72
C HIS A 75 11.95 -7.32 -9.08
N ARG A 76 11.43 -7.43 -7.86
CA ARG A 76 11.18 -8.71 -7.18
C ARG A 76 9.98 -9.48 -7.74
N PHE A 77 10.00 -9.80 -9.03
CA PHE A 77 9.03 -10.65 -9.70
C PHE A 77 9.63 -11.98 -10.14
N ASN A 78 8.78 -12.85 -10.68
CA ASN A 78 9.25 -14.06 -11.34
C ASN A 78 10.11 -13.73 -12.58
N ARG A 79 11.01 -14.66 -12.94
CA ARG A 79 11.97 -14.51 -14.04
C ARG A 79 11.35 -14.13 -15.40
N ARG A 80 10.07 -14.45 -15.66
CA ARG A 80 9.42 -14.13 -16.93
C ARG A 80 9.07 -12.65 -17.05
N VAL A 81 8.67 -12.02 -15.94
CA VAL A 81 8.42 -10.57 -15.91
C VAL A 81 9.74 -9.82 -16.07
N LEU A 82 10.80 -10.26 -15.37
CA LEU A 82 12.16 -9.71 -15.54
C LEU A 82 12.62 -9.77 -17.00
N TRP A 83 12.42 -10.91 -17.65
CA TRP A 83 12.74 -11.06 -19.07
C TRP A 83 11.96 -10.09 -19.97
N CYS A 84 10.69 -9.79 -19.64
CA CYS A 84 9.89 -8.81 -20.37
C CYS A 84 10.42 -7.38 -20.16
N LEU A 85 10.82 -7.04 -18.92
CA LEU A 85 11.36 -5.72 -18.58
C LEU A 85 12.62 -5.39 -19.39
N GLU A 86 13.51 -6.36 -19.55
CA GLU A 86 14.75 -6.22 -20.34
C GLU A 86 14.50 -5.98 -21.86
N ARG A 87 13.28 -6.25 -22.34
CA ARG A 87 12.93 -6.21 -23.78
C ARG A 87 11.80 -5.25 -24.11
N ALA A 88 11.13 -4.71 -23.10
CA ALA A 88 10.07 -3.73 -23.31
C ALA A 88 10.66 -2.46 -23.90
N ARG A 89 9.93 -1.83 -24.83
CA ARG A 89 10.33 -0.56 -25.43
C ARG A 89 10.39 0.56 -24.39
N GLN A 90 9.42 0.56 -23.49
CA GLN A 90 9.32 1.49 -22.38
C GLN A 90 8.92 0.72 -21.12
N VAL A 91 9.54 1.11 -20.01
CA VAL A 91 9.22 0.59 -18.69
C VAL A 91 8.79 1.76 -17.82
N ALA A 92 7.73 1.55 -17.06
CA ALA A 92 7.34 2.44 -15.99
C ALA A 92 7.13 1.65 -14.70
N TYR A 93 7.20 2.34 -13.57
CA TYR A 93 7.06 1.75 -12.26
C TYR A 93 5.81 2.28 -11.56
N LEU A 94 5.12 1.39 -10.86
CA LEU A 94 3.97 1.71 -10.02
C LEU A 94 4.45 1.66 -8.57
N ASP A 95 4.05 2.62 -7.74
CA ASP A 95 4.33 2.54 -6.31
C ASP A 95 3.76 1.24 -5.71
N ASP A 96 4.55 0.61 -4.84
CA ASP A 96 4.19 -0.60 -4.12
C ASP A 96 3.90 -0.34 -2.63
N GLY A 97 3.79 0.92 -2.27
CA GLY A 97 3.45 1.41 -0.95
C GLY A 97 4.65 2.01 -0.23
N LEU A 98 5.32 1.22 0.59
CA LEU A 98 6.28 1.77 1.56
C LEU A 98 7.67 2.08 1.00
N ASP A 99 8.08 1.47 -0.12
CA ASP A 99 9.44 1.66 -0.65
C ASP A 99 9.72 3.12 -1.00
N THR A 100 8.70 3.88 -1.41
CA THR A 100 8.78 5.33 -1.69
C THR A 100 9.14 6.17 -0.48
N HIS A 101 8.96 5.65 0.73
CA HIS A 101 9.39 6.33 1.96
C HIS A 101 10.76 5.85 2.45
N ARG A 102 11.27 4.72 1.96
CA ARG A 102 12.54 4.18 2.43
C ARG A 102 13.73 4.92 1.80
N PRO A 103 14.79 5.22 2.55
CA PRO A 103 16.06 5.68 1.98
C PRO A 103 16.70 4.67 1.02
N VAL A 104 16.46 3.37 1.27
CA VAL A 104 16.92 2.27 0.42
C VAL A 104 15.71 1.36 0.13
N PRO A 105 15.34 1.17 -1.15
CA PRO A 105 14.18 0.35 -1.50
C PRO A 105 14.49 -1.13 -1.27
N ASN A 106 13.49 -1.89 -0.82
CA ASN A 106 13.66 -3.33 -0.63
C ASN A 106 13.41 -4.12 -1.92
N ASN A 107 12.54 -3.62 -2.79
CA ASN A 107 12.04 -4.38 -3.92
C ASN A 107 12.67 -3.99 -5.26
N PHE A 108 13.52 -2.96 -5.28
CA PHE A 108 14.18 -2.45 -6.48
C PHE A 108 15.62 -2.93 -6.60
N ASP A 109 16.00 -3.31 -7.81
CA ASP A 109 17.37 -3.51 -8.22
C ASP A 109 17.77 -2.28 -9.04
N LEU A 110 18.45 -1.33 -8.40
CA LEU A 110 18.76 -0.01 -9.00
C LEU A 110 19.78 -0.10 -10.13
N GLU A 111 20.54 -1.19 -10.23
CA GLU A 111 21.52 -1.42 -11.28
C GLU A 111 20.86 -1.82 -12.61
N ARG A 112 19.67 -2.41 -12.54
CA ARG A 112 18.89 -2.80 -13.72
C ARG A 112 18.13 -1.65 -14.38
N ILE A 113 18.08 -0.49 -13.72
CA ILE A 113 17.31 0.66 -14.20
C ILE A 113 18.13 1.39 -15.25
N SER A 114 17.65 1.39 -16.48
CA SER A 114 18.24 2.11 -17.60
C SER A 114 17.43 3.37 -17.94
N GLY A 115 18.14 4.44 -18.32
CA GLY A 115 17.51 5.72 -18.65
C GLY A 115 16.85 6.39 -17.44
N ARG A 116 15.70 7.05 -17.68
CA ARG A 116 14.87 7.66 -16.64
C ARG A 116 13.41 7.21 -16.80
N PRO A 117 13.07 5.99 -16.39
CA PRO A 117 11.71 5.49 -16.52
C PRO A 117 10.74 6.28 -15.65
N THR A 118 9.47 6.29 -16.05
CA THR A 118 8.42 6.94 -15.26
C THR A 118 8.18 6.16 -13.96
N TYR A 119 7.98 6.86 -12.84
CA TYR A 119 7.56 6.29 -11.57
C TYR A 119 6.25 6.96 -11.14
N PHE A 120 5.17 6.19 -11.10
CA PHE A 120 3.85 6.66 -10.71
C PHE A 120 3.63 6.47 -9.22
N THR A 121 3.24 7.52 -8.51
CA THR A 121 3.02 7.54 -7.06
C THR A 121 1.88 8.48 -6.66
N PHE A 122 1.63 8.59 -5.36
CA PHE A 122 0.55 9.40 -4.80
C PHE A 122 0.89 10.89 -4.72
N ASP A 123 -0.14 11.73 -4.78
CA ASP A 123 -0.04 13.19 -4.74
C ASP A 123 0.55 13.68 -3.41
N GLU A 124 0.29 12.98 -2.32
CA GLU A 124 0.73 13.35 -0.98
C GLU A 124 2.24 13.11 -0.78
N PHE A 125 2.89 12.30 -1.63
CA PHE A 125 4.30 11.91 -1.48
C PHE A 125 5.24 12.97 -2.07
N GLN A 126 5.27 14.13 -1.44
CA GLN A 126 6.01 15.30 -1.90
C GLN A 126 7.52 15.17 -1.68
N ARG A 127 7.93 14.65 -0.51
CA ARG A 127 9.34 14.39 -0.17
C ARG A 127 9.70 12.96 -0.53
N LEU A 128 10.58 12.81 -1.52
CA LEU A 128 11.01 11.51 -2.02
C LEU A 128 12.48 11.25 -1.69
N PRO A 129 12.87 10.00 -1.40
CA PRO A 129 14.26 9.61 -1.16
C PRO A 129 15.11 9.70 -2.44
N ALA A 130 16.41 9.98 -2.28
CA ALA A 130 17.34 10.22 -3.38
C ALA A 130 17.44 9.08 -4.41
N TRP A 131 17.14 7.83 -4.03
CA TRP A 131 17.16 6.73 -5.00
C TRP A 131 16.12 6.91 -6.12
N LEU A 132 15.07 7.71 -5.89
CA LEU A 132 14.05 8.05 -6.88
C LEU A 132 14.48 9.15 -7.87
N ASP A 133 15.63 9.79 -7.69
CA ASP A 133 16.14 10.84 -8.60
C ASP A 133 16.40 10.31 -10.03
N ARG A 134 16.58 8.99 -10.14
CA ARG A 134 16.76 8.28 -11.41
C ARG A 134 15.50 8.16 -12.25
N PHE A 135 14.33 8.55 -11.73
CA PHE A 135 13.05 8.38 -12.40
C PHE A 135 12.47 9.71 -12.88
N VAL A 136 11.45 9.63 -13.74
CA VAL A 136 10.52 10.74 -13.98
C VAL A 136 9.31 10.52 -13.09
N ILE A 137 9.19 11.30 -12.02
CA ILE A 137 8.10 11.14 -11.06
C ILE A 137 6.80 11.70 -11.63
N GLN A 138 5.76 10.89 -11.66
CA GLN A 138 4.40 11.31 -11.96
C GLN A 138 3.49 11.05 -10.77
N ARG A 139 2.91 12.13 -10.26
CA ARG A 139 1.88 12.11 -9.23
C ARG A 139 0.56 12.42 -9.90
N GLY A 140 -0.45 11.60 -9.65
CA GLY A 140 -1.78 11.84 -10.20
C GLY A 140 -2.88 11.04 -9.52
N VAL A 141 -2.60 10.48 -8.34
CA VAL A 141 -3.56 9.71 -7.56
C VAL A 141 -3.50 10.22 -6.14
N ALA A 142 -4.63 10.70 -5.64
CA ALA A 142 -4.76 10.99 -4.22
C ALA A 142 -4.74 9.68 -3.43
N LEU A 143 -3.98 9.62 -2.33
CA LEU A 143 -3.92 8.44 -1.46
C LEU A 143 -5.31 8.08 -0.91
N LYS A 144 -6.17 9.09 -0.71
CA LYS A 144 -7.58 8.90 -0.35
C LYS A 144 -8.36 8.03 -1.33
N ALA A 145 -7.96 7.98 -2.61
CA ALA A 145 -8.61 7.12 -3.60
C ALA A 145 -8.60 5.64 -3.20
N LEU A 146 -7.64 5.20 -2.36
CA LEU A 146 -7.63 3.85 -1.82
C LEU A 146 -8.89 3.52 -0.99
N ALA A 147 -9.49 4.51 -0.31
CA ALA A 147 -10.76 4.34 0.38
C ALA A 147 -11.96 4.34 -0.59
N ASP A 148 -11.90 5.19 -1.62
CA ASP A 148 -12.99 5.47 -2.56
C ASP A 148 -13.13 4.43 -3.69
N LEU A 149 -12.14 3.55 -3.86
CA LEU A 149 -12.18 2.46 -4.84
C LEU A 149 -13.49 1.66 -4.69
N PRO A 150 -14.14 1.29 -5.81
CA PRO A 150 -15.53 0.86 -5.84
C PRO A 150 -15.83 -0.23 -4.80
N PRO A 151 -17.01 -0.15 -4.15
CA PRO A 151 -17.33 -0.84 -2.89
C PRO A 151 -17.63 -2.33 -3.09
N THR A 152 -16.72 -3.06 -3.74
CA THR A 152 -16.84 -4.53 -3.85
C THR A 152 -16.53 -5.22 -2.53
N LEU A 153 -15.86 -4.53 -1.60
CA LEU A 153 -15.50 -5.07 -0.29
C LEU A 153 -16.27 -4.34 0.82
N PRO A 154 -16.87 -5.08 1.77
CA PRO A 154 -17.53 -4.49 2.94
C PRO A 154 -16.54 -3.74 3.84
N LEU A 155 -17.07 -2.86 4.69
CA LEU A 155 -16.32 -2.24 5.79
C LEU A 155 -16.04 -3.27 6.90
N LEU A 156 -15.01 -3.01 7.71
CA LEU A 156 -14.71 -3.78 8.90
C LEU A 156 -15.92 -3.76 9.88
N PRO A 157 -16.20 -4.87 10.57
CA PRO A 157 -17.35 -4.96 11.46
C PRO A 157 -17.02 -4.35 12.84
N LEU A 158 -17.02 -3.02 12.93
CA LEU A 158 -16.53 -2.27 14.10
C LEU A 158 -17.54 -2.13 15.27
N VAL A 159 -18.75 -2.68 15.16
CA VAL A 159 -19.74 -2.63 16.26
C VAL A 159 -19.17 -3.29 17.51
N GLY A 160 -19.14 -2.55 18.63
CA GLY A 160 -18.60 -3.00 19.92
C GLY A 160 -17.06 -3.10 19.98
N ILE A 161 -16.36 -2.67 18.92
CA ILE A 161 -14.90 -2.68 18.87
C ILE A 161 -14.35 -1.33 19.33
N ARG A 162 -13.34 -1.38 20.19
CA ARG A 162 -12.58 -0.21 20.64
C ARG A 162 -11.13 -0.23 20.16
N HIS A 163 -10.60 -1.42 19.87
CA HIS A 163 -9.22 -1.60 19.46
C HIS A 163 -9.13 -2.41 18.17
N VAL A 164 -8.45 -1.89 17.15
CA VAL A 164 -8.24 -2.56 15.88
C VAL A 164 -6.75 -2.78 15.67
N PHE A 165 -6.30 -4.02 15.62
CA PHE A 165 -4.91 -4.37 15.29
C PHE A 165 -4.81 -4.78 13.82
N VAL A 166 -4.04 -4.05 13.03
CA VAL A 166 -3.77 -4.40 11.62
C VAL A 166 -2.43 -5.12 11.53
N GLU A 167 -2.49 -6.44 11.37
CA GLU A 167 -1.27 -7.25 11.29
C GLU A 167 -0.36 -6.79 10.15
N SER A 168 0.83 -6.37 10.55
CA SER A 168 1.85 -5.83 9.65
C SER A 168 3.23 -6.03 10.27
N PRO A 169 4.31 -6.03 9.47
CA PRO A 169 5.67 -6.21 9.95
C PRO A 169 5.99 -5.31 11.16
N GLY A 170 6.49 -5.90 12.24
CA GLY A 170 6.88 -5.17 13.45
C GLY A 170 5.80 -5.11 14.54
N LEU A 171 4.51 -5.22 14.19
CA LEU A 171 3.43 -5.23 15.19
C LEU A 171 3.33 -6.59 15.87
N ALA A 172 3.22 -6.59 17.20
CA ALA A 172 2.99 -7.76 18.03
C ALA A 172 1.63 -7.65 18.77
N PRO A 173 0.49 -7.98 18.11
CA PRO A 173 -0.85 -7.83 18.70
C PRO A 173 -1.00 -8.50 20.06
N ALA A 174 -0.60 -9.78 20.22
CA ALA A 174 -0.74 -10.50 21.48
C ALA A 174 0.00 -9.83 22.66
N ARG A 175 1.18 -9.24 22.39
CA ARG A 175 1.93 -8.50 23.40
C ARG A 175 1.11 -7.29 23.86
N TRP A 176 0.67 -6.45 22.94
CA TRP A 176 -0.02 -5.21 23.28
C TRP A 176 -1.41 -5.43 23.86
N ILE A 177 -2.17 -6.41 23.38
CA ILE A 177 -3.45 -6.79 23.98
C ILE A 177 -3.27 -7.12 25.47
N ARG A 178 -2.22 -7.88 25.80
CA ARG A 178 -1.88 -8.23 27.19
C ARG A 178 -1.35 -7.04 27.98
N ASP A 179 -0.35 -6.34 27.45
CA ASP A 179 0.37 -5.28 28.17
C ASP A 179 -0.55 -4.07 28.43
N LEU A 180 -1.49 -3.79 27.52
CA LEU A 180 -2.55 -2.77 27.69
C LEU A 180 -3.78 -3.28 28.44
N ARG A 181 -3.84 -4.58 28.78
CA ARG A 181 -4.98 -5.24 29.45
C ARG A 181 -6.31 -5.01 28.72
N LEU A 182 -6.30 -5.15 27.39
CA LEU A 182 -7.50 -4.95 26.57
C LEU A 182 -8.50 -6.10 26.76
N VAL A 183 -9.79 -5.77 26.70
CA VAL A 183 -10.88 -6.76 26.73
C VAL A 183 -10.96 -7.44 25.35
N PRO A 184 -10.73 -8.76 25.23
CA PRO A 184 -10.64 -9.45 23.94
C PRO A 184 -11.85 -9.23 23.02
N GLU A 185 -13.05 -9.17 23.58
CA GLU A 185 -14.31 -9.01 22.84
C GLU A 185 -14.42 -7.63 22.16
N GLU A 186 -13.73 -6.62 22.69
CA GLU A 186 -13.64 -5.26 22.15
C GLU A 186 -12.47 -5.10 21.17
N VAL A 187 -11.71 -6.18 20.91
CA VAL A 187 -10.55 -6.20 20.02
C VAL A 187 -10.87 -6.87 18.70
N LEU A 188 -10.60 -6.17 17.60
CA LEU A 188 -10.59 -6.71 16.24
C LEU A 188 -9.16 -6.84 15.72
N VAL A 189 -8.78 -8.03 15.28
CA VAL A 189 -7.51 -8.25 14.59
C VAL A 189 -7.74 -8.48 13.10
N VAL A 190 -7.20 -7.58 12.27
CA VAL A 190 -7.20 -7.69 10.82
C VAL A 190 -5.95 -8.48 10.41
N ARG A 191 -6.15 -9.70 9.93
CA ARG A 191 -5.07 -10.64 9.59
C ARG A 191 -4.32 -10.23 8.35
N HIS A 192 -3.02 -10.48 8.37
CA HIS A 192 -2.18 -10.31 7.20
C HIS A 192 -2.49 -11.42 6.17
N PRO A 193 -2.63 -11.12 4.86
CA PRO A 193 -3.00 -12.13 3.85
C PRO A 193 -1.97 -13.26 3.69
N VAL A 194 -0.69 -12.98 3.98
CA VAL A 194 0.39 -13.98 3.97
C VAL A 194 0.53 -14.65 5.34
N VAL A 195 0.26 -15.96 5.41
CA VAL A 195 0.27 -16.75 6.66
C VAL A 195 1.58 -16.64 7.44
N ALA A 196 2.72 -16.68 6.76
CA ALA A 196 4.04 -16.57 7.40
C ALA A 196 4.30 -15.22 8.10
N LYS A 197 3.48 -14.20 7.83
CA LYS A 197 3.56 -12.88 8.47
C LYS A 197 2.53 -12.71 9.60
N ARG A 198 1.72 -13.72 9.87
CA ARG A 198 0.70 -13.69 10.93
C ARG A 198 1.32 -14.00 12.28
N SER A 199 0.79 -13.38 13.32
CA SER A 199 1.19 -13.61 14.70
C SER A 199 0.16 -14.50 15.43
N ALA A 200 0.52 -14.98 16.63
CA ALA A 200 -0.47 -15.58 17.53
C ALA A 200 -1.44 -14.49 18.02
N ILE A 201 -2.71 -14.86 18.22
CA ILE A 201 -3.76 -13.95 18.71
C ILE A 201 -4.37 -14.58 19.97
N PRO A 202 -4.60 -13.80 21.04
CA PRO A 202 -5.31 -14.29 22.22
C PRO A 202 -6.73 -14.77 21.89
N ASP A 203 -7.21 -15.77 22.63
CA ASP A 203 -8.58 -16.26 22.51
C ASP A 203 -9.60 -15.15 22.82
N GLY A 204 -10.80 -15.26 22.24
CA GLY A 204 -11.90 -14.29 22.42
C GLY A 204 -11.80 -13.05 21.52
N CYS A 205 -10.64 -12.76 20.91
CA CYS A 205 -10.51 -11.67 19.95
C CYS A 205 -11.33 -11.92 18.69
N ARG A 206 -11.95 -10.88 18.14
CA ARG A 206 -12.60 -10.95 16.82
C ARG A 206 -11.53 -10.87 15.74
N VAL A 207 -11.64 -11.71 14.71
CA VAL A 207 -10.62 -11.82 13.66
C VAL A 207 -11.27 -11.74 12.29
N VAL A 208 -10.68 -10.94 11.40
CA VAL A 208 -11.09 -10.86 9.99
C VAL A 208 -9.88 -10.92 9.06
N GLU A 209 -10.10 -11.39 7.85
CA GLU A 209 -9.10 -11.35 6.78
C GLU A 209 -9.16 -9.98 6.08
N GLY A 210 -8.05 -9.24 6.09
CA GLY A 210 -8.01 -7.87 5.57
C GLY A 210 -8.37 -7.78 4.07
N GLN A 211 -8.00 -8.79 3.29
CA GLN A 211 -8.29 -8.85 1.84
C GLN A 211 -9.79 -8.93 1.48
N HIS A 212 -10.65 -9.20 2.46
CA HIS A 212 -12.10 -9.28 2.28
C HIS A 212 -12.83 -8.00 2.72
N HIS A 213 -12.08 -6.96 3.14
CA HIS A 213 -12.63 -5.72 3.65
C HIS A 213 -11.91 -4.52 3.04
N ASN A 214 -12.61 -3.38 2.95
CA ASN A 214 -11.98 -2.11 2.59
C ASN A 214 -11.41 -1.46 3.87
N LEU A 215 -10.15 -1.78 4.20
CA LEU A 215 -9.49 -1.27 5.41
C LEU A 215 -9.46 0.26 5.40
N GLU A 216 -8.98 0.89 4.33
CA GLU A 216 -8.85 2.34 4.24
C GLU A 216 -10.18 3.07 4.43
N ALA A 217 -11.26 2.61 3.78
CA ALA A 217 -12.59 3.19 4.00
C ALA A 217 -13.14 2.94 5.41
N SER A 218 -12.80 1.81 6.03
CA SER A 218 -13.23 1.50 7.40
C SER A 218 -12.59 2.45 8.41
N LEU A 219 -11.33 2.83 8.20
CA LEU A 219 -10.62 3.80 9.04
C LEU A 219 -11.17 5.22 8.87
N MET A 220 -11.72 5.54 7.70
CA MET A 220 -12.37 6.82 7.43
C MET A 220 -13.83 6.88 7.90
N SER A 221 -14.45 5.73 8.20
CA SER A 221 -15.84 5.66 8.64
C SER A 221 -15.98 6.33 10.02
N PRO A 222 -17.04 7.15 10.25
CA PRO A 222 -17.29 7.81 11.53
C PRO A 222 -17.55 6.78 12.62
N SER A 223 -16.48 6.36 13.27
CA SER A 223 -16.45 5.40 14.36
C SER A 223 -15.83 6.13 15.53
N THR A 224 -16.60 6.38 16.58
CA THR A 224 -16.15 7.21 17.71
C THR A 224 -15.27 6.40 18.65
N GLY A 225 -14.07 6.90 18.96
CA GLY A 225 -13.26 6.42 20.08
C GLY A 225 -12.54 5.10 19.85
N ILE A 226 -12.08 4.84 18.62
CA ILE A 226 -11.33 3.62 18.28
C ILE A 226 -9.83 3.89 18.28
N ASP A 227 -9.06 2.98 18.89
CA ASP A 227 -7.61 2.90 18.76
C ASP A 227 -7.23 1.92 17.66
N VAL A 228 -6.41 2.34 16.71
CA VAL A 228 -5.95 1.50 15.60
C VAL A 228 -4.44 1.33 15.68
N TYR A 229 -3.97 0.09 15.67
CA TYR A 229 -2.58 -0.28 15.88
C TYR A 229 -1.98 -0.84 14.60
N PHE A 230 -0.83 -0.29 14.22
CA PHE A 230 -0.08 -0.66 13.02
C PHE A 230 1.37 -1.04 13.35
N GLY A 231 1.97 -1.82 12.47
CA GLY A 231 3.41 -1.89 12.28
C GLY A 231 3.79 -1.11 11.02
N GLU A 232 4.78 -1.61 10.30
CA GLU A 232 5.25 -1.01 9.05
C GLU A 232 4.33 -1.42 7.88
N THR A 233 3.34 -0.59 7.55
CA THR A 233 2.39 -0.82 6.45
C THR A 233 1.95 0.48 5.76
N LEU A 234 1.49 0.40 4.50
CA LEU A 234 0.91 1.56 3.84
C LEU A 234 -0.36 2.06 4.56
N ALA A 235 -1.11 1.18 5.25
CA ALA A 235 -2.29 1.63 6.00
C ALA A 235 -1.97 2.67 7.09
N LEU A 236 -0.76 2.61 7.68
CA LEU A 236 -0.26 3.62 8.61
C LEU A 236 0.03 4.95 7.88
N VAL A 237 0.67 4.87 6.72
CA VAL A 237 0.94 6.05 5.86
C VAL A 237 -0.37 6.67 5.40
N PHE A 238 -1.36 5.86 5.00
CA PHE A 238 -2.71 6.30 4.67
C PHE A 238 -3.33 7.08 5.82
N ALA A 239 -3.33 6.50 7.04
CA ALA A 239 -3.89 7.14 8.22
C ALA A 239 -3.26 8.52 8.50
N ALA A 240 -1.95 8.65 8.24
CA ALA A 240 -1.23 9.89 8.49
C ALA A 240 -1.43 10.97 7.43
N TYR A 241 -1.41 10.62 6.15
CA TYR A 241 -1.51 11.60 5.07
C TYR A 241 -2.95 12.01 4.76
N VAL A 242 -3.90 11.06 4.85
CA VAL A 242 -5.32 11.36 4.56
C VAL A 242 -6.00 12.04 5.75
N GLY A 243 -5.52 11.77 6.97
CA GLY A 243 -6.13 12.22 8.21
C GLY A 243 -7.37 11.39 8.54
N LEU A 244 -7.35 10.70 9.67
CA LEU A 244 -8.51 9.97 10.19
C LEU A 244 -9.44 10.90 10.99
N PRO A 245 -10.71 10.50 11.24
CA PRO A 245 -11.57 11.23 12.16
C PRO A 245 -10.88 11.47 13.51
N ARG A 246 -11.11 12.62 14.14
CA ARG A 246 -10.38 13.07 15.36
C ARG A 246 -10.52 12.09 16.52
N GLU A 247 -11.59 11.32 16.54
CA GLU A 247 -11.92 10.34 17.55
C GLU A 247 -11.19 9.01 17.35
N VAL A 248 -10.51 8.82 16.20
CA VAL A 248 -9.68 7.65 15.93
C VAL A 248 -8.24 7.98 16.33
N ARG A 249 -7.68 7.18 17.24
CA ARG A 249 -6.29 7.29 17.66
C ARG A 249 -5.45 6.26 16.92
N VAL A 250 -4.35 6.70 16.32
CA VAL A 250 -3.48 5.83 15.53
C VAL A 250 -2.22 5.53 16.33
N TRP A 251 -1.94 4.26 16.52
CA TRP A 251 -0.77 3.75 17.22
C TRP A 251 0.12 2.97 16.26
N ALA A 252 1.43 3.10 16.42
CA ALA A 252 2.41 2.39 15.61
C ALA A 252 3.50 1.75 16.47
N GLN A 253 3.77 0.46 16.24
CA GLN A 253 4.96 -0.23 16.73
C GLN A 253 5.99 -0.27 15.61
N LEU A 254 6.97 0.63 15.65
CA LEU A 254 8.05 0.73 14.68
C LEU A 254 9.39 0.52 15.36
N ARG A 255 10.29 -0.23 14.72
CA ARG A 255 11.68 -0.27 15.18
C ARG A 255 12.32 1.11 14.93
N PRO A 256 13.32 1.54 15.73
CA PRO A 256 13.93 2.86 15.57
C PRO A 256 14.38 3.18 14.13
N PRO A 257 15.03 2.25 13.39
CA PRO A 257 15.39 2.53 12.00
C PRO A 257 14.18 2.71 11.09
N ALA A 258 13.02 2.10 11.36
CA ALA A 258 11.82 2.29 10.55
C ALA A 258 11.13 3.62 10.88
N ARG A 259 11.11 4.01 12.15
CA ARG A 259 10.54 5.28 12.63
C ARG A 259 11.19 6.49 11.95
N ASP A 260 12.51 6.54 11.92
CA ASP A 260 13.26 7.67 11.33
C ASP A 260 13.17 7.71 9.80
N ARG A 261 12.65 6.63 9.19
CA ARG A 261 12.60 6.41 7.75
C ARG A 261 11.19 6.53 7.16
N LEU A 262 10.21 6.96 7.94
CA LEU A 262 8.88 7.31 7.43
C LEU A 262 8.69 8.84 7.51
N PRO A 263 9.34 9.61 6.60
CA PRO A 263 9.25 11.06 6.61
C PRO A 263 7.80 11.52 6.44
N GLY A 264 7.41 12.53 7.23
CA GLY A 264 6.06 13.09 7.24
C GLY A 264 5.15 12.56 8.36
N LEU A 265 5.57 11.52 9.09
CA LEU A 265 4.87 11.08 10.30
C LEU A 265 5.33 11.88 11.52
N CYS A 266 4.39 12.51 12.22
CA CYS A 266 4.62 13.16 13.50
C CYS A 266 4.14 12.24 14.62
N TRP A 267 4.98 12.04 15.63
CA TRP A 267 4.69 11.16 16.76
C TRP A 267 4.45 11.98 18.02
N ASP A 268 3.43 11.60 18.79
CA ASP A 268 3.30 12.08 20.15
C ASP A 268 4.31 11.34 21.03
N HIS A 269 5.30 12.09 21.51
CA HIS A 269 6.36 11.60 22.37
C HIS A 269 5.91 11.41 23.83
N ALA A 270 4.69 11.80 24.19
CA ALA A 270 4.11 11.56 25.52
C ALA A 270 3.59 10.12 25.72
N SER A 271 3.92 9.18 24.82
CA SER A 271 3.47 7.80 24.95
C SER A 271 3.93 7.19 26.28
N PRO A 272 3.01 6.65 27.10
CA PRO A 272 3.37 6.00 28.37
C PRO A 272 4.15 4.69 28.14
N TRP A 273 4.25 4.22 26.90
CA TRP A 273 4.98 3.01 26.50
C TRP A 273 6.34 3.31 25.86
N GLY A 274 6.82 4.56 25.97
CA GLY A 274 8.11 4.99 25.46
C GLY A 274 8.20 4.84 23.94
N ASP A 275 9.39 4.45 23.46
CA ASP A 275 9.68 4.33 22.02
C ASP A 275 9.12 3.06 21.36
N ASP A 276 8.53 2.15 22.14
CA ASP A 276 8.05 0.84 21.66
C ASP A 276 6.67 0.90 20.97
N LEU A 277 5.81 1.81 21.40
CA LEU A 277 4.48 2.04 20.83
C LEU A 277 4.20 3.54 20.84
N LEU A 278 4.07 4.12 19.67
CA LEU A 278 3.96 5.58 19.48
C LEU A 278 2.57 5.92 18.97
N MET A 279 2.00 7.01 19.47
CA MET A 279 0.78 7.57 18.90
C MET A 279 1.15 8.51 17.77
N LEU A 280 0.48 8.41 16.64
CA LEU A 280 0.57 9.41 15.59
C LEU A 280 -0.11 10.70 16.09
N SER A 281 0.58 11.83 15.93
CA SER A 281 0.00 13.14 16.24
C SER A 281 -1.07 13.48 15.21
N ASN A 282 -2.22 13.96 15.70
CA ASN A 282 -3.28 14.51 14.84
C ASN A 282 -2.97 15.93 14.37
N ASP A 283 -1.92 16.55 14.92
CA ASP A 283 -1.47 17.86 14.46
C ASP A 283 -0.70 17.68 13.14
N PRO A 284 -1.07 18.42 12.08
CA PRO A 284 -0.29 18.38 10.85
C PRO A 284 1.16 18.75 11.19
N PRO A 285 2.16 18.13 10.54
CA PRO A 285 3.55 18.51 10.72
C PRO A 285 3.64 20.03 10.56
N ALA A 286 4.05 20.73 11.63
CA ALA A 286 4.21 22.17 11.58
C ALA A 286 4.98 22.48 10.30
N ALA A 287 4.38 23.29 9.42
CA ALA A 287 4.98 23.60 8.13
C ALA A 287 6.39 24.11 8.43
N THR A 288 7.38 23.29 8.13
CA THR A 288 8.76 23.66 8.29
C THR A 288 8.96 24.72 7.22
N THR A 289 8.80 25.98 7.59
CA THR A 289 9.27 27.13 6.82
C THR A 289 10.75 26.90 6.65
N THR A 290 11.12 26.27 5.53
CA THR A 290 12.48 26.22 5.05
C THR A 290 12.87 27.68 4.81
N GLY A 291 13.69 28.21 5.71
CA GLY A 291 14.44 29.44 5.49
C GLY A 291 15.53 29.25 4.46
#